data_AF-A0A453AQT5-F1
#
_entry.id   AF-A0A453AQT5-F1
#
_cell.length_a   1.000
_cell.length_b   1.000
_cell.length_c   1.000
_cell.angle_alpha   90.00
_cell.angle_beta   90.00
_cell.angle_gamma   90.00
#
_symmetry.space_group_name_H-M   'P 1'
#
loop_
_entity.id
_entity.type
_entity.pdbx_description
1 polymer ?
#
loop_
_entity_poly.entity_id
_entity_poly.type
_entity_poly.pdbx_seq_one_letter_code
_entity_poly.pdbx_strand_id
1 'polypeptide(L)'
;MELEQEATSRKALVYVPANETMRSLEALEQRLGSLGWERYYEDRAIVQLHKRGGVDLISVPRDFSRLRSTHMYDVVVKNRDHFKVVDL
;
A
#
# COMPACT_ATOMS: atom_id res chain seq x y z
N MET A 1 -22.88 1.09 -16.85
CA MET A 1 -22.42 0.48 -15.59
C MET A 1 -21.85 1.60 -14.74
N GLU A 2 -22.72 2.23 -13.98
CA GLU A 2 -22.38 3.25 -12.99
C GLU A 2 -21.98 2.53 -11.71
N LEU A 3 -20.68 2.40 -11.46
CA LEU A 3 -20.15 2.00 -10.16
C LEU A 3 -18.80 2.67 -10.01
N GLU A 4 -18.79 3.84 -9.39
CA GLU A 4 -17.73 4.32 -8.47
C GLU A 4 -18.10 5.75 -8.03
N GLN A 5 -19.31 5.90 -7.48
CA GLN A 5 -19.45 6.84 -6.37
C GLN A 5 -18.79 6.14 -5.17
N GLU A 6 -17.45 6.16 -5.11
CA GLU A 6 -16.71 5.92 -3.87
C GLU A 6 -17.14 7.05 -2.94
N ALA A 7 -18.22 6.80 -2.18
CA ALA A 7 -18.55 7.55 -1.00
C ALA A 7 -17.25 7.72 -0.22
N THR A 8 -16.88 8.98 -0.02
CA THR A 8 -15.63 9.47 0.56
C THR A 8 -15.49 9.08 2.03
N SER A 9 -15.59 7.80 2.36
CA SER A 9 -14.99 7.28 3.57
C SER A 9 -13.50 7.20 3.28
N ARG A 10 -12.74 8.05 3.96
CA ARG A 10 -11.31 8.20 3.69
C ARG A 10 -10.63 6.96 4.25
N LYS A 11 -10.41 5.93 3.43
CA LYS A 11 -9.74 4.72 3.89
C LYS A 11 -8.28 5.01 4.23
N ALA A 12 -7.78 4.39 5.28
CA ALA A 12 -6.41 4.48 5.73
C ALA A 12 -5.76 3.11 5.80
N LEU A 13 -4.54 3.02 5.28
CA LEU A 13 -3.68 1.85 5.45
C LEU A 13 -2.92 1.97 6.77
N VAL A 14 -3.08 0.99 7.65
CA VAL A 14 -2.48 0.97 8.99
C VAL A 14 -1.53 -0.20 9.12
N TYR A 15 -0.30 0.07 9.56
CA TYR A 15 0.67 -0.93 9.98
C TYR A 15 0.36 -1.34 11.42
N VAL A 16 -0.12 -2.57 11.57
CA VAL A 16 -0.66 -3.11 12.83
C VAL A 16 0.40 -3.20 13.93
N PRO A 17 1.63 -3.71 13.69
CA PRO A 17 2.61 -3.89 14.78
C PRO A 17 3.04 -2.59 15.48
N ALA A 18 3.00 -1.44 14.79
CA ALA A 18 3.30 -0.13 15.39
C ALA A 18 2.06 0.75 15.58
N ASN A 19 0.86 0.23 15.26
CA ASN A 19 -0.40 0.97 15.17
C ASN A 19 -0.24 2.31 14.42
N GLU A 20 0.53 2.30 13.34
CA GLU A 20 0.92 3.50 12.60
C GLU A 20 0.08 3.60 11.32
N THR A 21 -0.52 4.76 11.08
CA THR A 21 -1.22 5.03 9.81
C THR A 21 -0.22 5.51 8.76
N MET A 22 -0.22 4.87 7.59
CA MET A 22 0.63 5.26 6.47
C MET A 22 0.17 6.60 5.90
N ARG A 23 1.02 7.62 5.98
CA ARG A 23 0.73 8.99 5.53
C ARG A 23 1.55 9.43 4.31
N SER A 24 2.55 8.64 3.94
CA SER A 24 3.42 8.90 2.79
C SER A 24 3.90 7.59 2.17
N LEU A 25 4.35 7.67 0.92
CA LEU A 25 4.95 6.54 0.22
C LEU A 25 6.22 6.06 0.94
N GLU A 26 7.08 6.98 1.37
CA GLU A 26 8.32 6.65 2.10
C GLU A 26 8.06 5.86 3.40
N ALA A 27 7.03 6.23 4.18
CA ALA A 27 6.66 5.51 5.39
C ALA A 27 6.19 4.08 5.06
N LEU A 28 5.36 3.93 4.02
CA LEU A 28 4.90 2.63 3.55
C LEU A 28 6.08 1.76 3.08
N GLU A 29 6.99 2.32 2.29
CA GLU A 29 8.17 1.61 1.79
C GLU A 29 9.14 1.22 2.89
N GLN A 30 9.32 2.05 3.92
CA GLN A 30 10.15 1.70 5.07
C GLN A 30 9.57 0.51 5.84
N ARG A 31 8.25 0.48 6.03
CA ARG A 31 7.56 -0.64 6.68
C ARG A 31 7.61 -1.89 5.83
N LEU A 32 7.33 -1.80 4.53
CA LEU A 32 7.47 -2.90 3.60
C LEU A 32 8.91 -3.40 3.51
N GLY A 33 9.89 -2.51 3.50
CA GLY A 33 11.33 -2.81 3.51
C GLY A 33 11.74 -3.65 4.72
N SER A 34 11.21 -3.31 5.90
CA SER A 34 11.43 -4.09 7.13
C SER A 34 10.84 -5.50 7.05
N LEU A 35 9.83 -5.71 6.18
CA LEU A 35 9.25 -7.02 5.90
C LEU A 35 9.97 -7.73 4.74
N GLY A 36 11.03 -7.16 4.16
CA GLY A 36 11.77 -7.76 3.03
C GLY A 36 11.16 -7.47 1.66
N TRP A 37 10.44 -6.35 1.50
CA TRP A 37 10.09 -5.82 0.19
C TRP A 37 11.15 -4.85 -0.31
N GLU A 38 11.50 -4.93 -1.57
CA GLU A 38 12.53 -4.11 -2.20
C GLU A 38 11.95 -3.40 -3.41
N ARG A 39 12.41 -2.18 -3.72
CA ARG A 39 12.01 -1.49 -4.94
C ARG A 39 12.49 -2.29 -6.14
N TYR A 40 11.57 -2.65 -7.02
CA TYR A 40 11.86 -3.42 -8.23
C TYR A 40 11.81 -2.55 -9.49
N TYR A 41 10.80 -1.68 -9.58
CA TYR A 41 10.61 -0.79 -10.72
C TYR A 41 9.96 0.51 -10.27
N GLU A 42 10.35 1.63 -10.87
CA GLU A 42 9.67 2.91 -10.70
C GLU A 42 9.52 3.62 -12.05
N ASP A 43 8.42 4.34 -12.20
CA ASP A 43 8.20 5.33 -13.25
C ASP A 43 7.71 6.64 -12.61
N ARG A 44 7.38 7.65 -13.42
CA ARG A 44 6.78 8.92 -12.97
C ARG A 44 5.45 8.71 -12.26
N ALA A 45 4.70 7.66 -12.61
CA ALA A 45 3.36 7.42 -12.06
C ALA A 45 3.30 6.38 -10.93
N ILE A 46 4.14 5.35 -10.97
CA ILE A 46 4.02 4.16 -10.12
C ILE A 46 5.36 3.75 -9.53
N VAL A 47 5.31 3.13 -8.36
CA VAL A 47 6.41 2.44 -7.71
C VAL A 47 5.98 1.01 -7.46
N GLN A 48 6.80 0.06 -7.89
CA GLN A 48 6.57 -1.36 -7.71
C GLN A 48 7.61 -1.93 -6.73
N LEU A 49 7.11 -2.64 -5.73
CA LEU A 49 7.91 -3.37 -4.76
C LEU A 49 7.81 -4.87 -5.02
N HIS A 50 8.93 -5.57 -4.87
CA HIS A 50 9.04 -7.01 -4.98
C HIS A 50 9.39 -7.62 -3.62
N LYS A 51 8.79 -8.78 -3.29
CA LYS A 51 9.10 -9.51 -2.08
C LYS A 51 10.36 -10.36 -2.27
N ARG A 52 11.40 -10.11 -1.47
CA ARG A 52 12.62 -10.92 -1.47
C ARG A 52 12.30 -12.40 -1.18
N GLY A 53 12.66 -13.28 -2.11
CA GLY A 53 12.40 -14.72 -2.01
C GLY A 53 10.99 -15.16 -2.39
N GLY A 54 10.15 -14.27 -2.92
CA GLY A 54 8.81 -14.57 -3.44
C GLY A 54 8.61 -14.09 -4.87
N VAL A 55 7.40 -14.29 -5.40
CA VAL A 55 6.96 -13.77 -6.71
C VAL A 55 5.96 -12.61 -6.57
N ASP A 56 5.69 -12.20 -5.33
CA ASP A 56 4.73 -11.15 -5.06
C ASP A 56 5.27 -9.78 -5.43
N LEU A 57 4.40 -9.00 -6.06
CA LEU A 57 4.61 -7.61 -6.44
C LEU A 57 3.50 -6.76 -5.82
N ILE A 58 3.87 -5.59 -5.32
CA ILE A 58 2.94 -4.55 -4.89
C ILE A 58 3.15 -3.36 -5.81
N SER A 59 2.08 -2.83 -6.38
CA SER A 59 2.14 -1.60 -7.18
C SER A 59 1.41 -0.48 -6.44
N VAL A 60 2.11 0.62 -6.19
CA VAL A 60 1.56 1.81 -5.52
C VAL A 60 1.84 3.05 -6.36
N PRO A 61 0.97 4.07 -6.32
CA PRO A 61 1.25 5.31 -7.02
C PRO A 61 2.43 6.02 -6.36
N ARG A 62 3.28 6.65 -7.20
CA ARG A 62 4.38 7.49 -6.72
C ARG A 62 3.86 8.66 -5.88
N ASP A 63 2.74 9.23 -6.32
CA ASP A 63 2.01 10.25 -5.58
C ASP A 63 1.04 9.57 -4.61
N PHE A 64 1.32 9.67 -3.32
CA PHE A 64 0.54 9.05 -2.25
C PHE A 64 -0.89 9.61 -2.17
N SER A 65 -1.16 10.83 -2.66
CA SER A 65 -2.52 11.38 -2.73
C SER A 65 -3.41 10.60 -3.71
N ARG A 66 -2.80 9.87 -4.66
CA ARG A 66 -3.49 9.00 -5.62
C ARG A 66 -3.68 7.57 -5.11
N LEU A 67 -3.28 7.28 -3.88
CA LEU A 67 -3.43 5.95 -3.28
C LEU A 67 -4.91 5.60 -3.11
N ARG A 68 -5.38 4.68 -3.95
CA ARG A 68 -6.76 4.15 -3.91
C ARG A 68 -6.87 2.91 -3.04
N SER A 69 -8.11 2.58 -2.68
CA SER A 69 -8.50 1.36 -1.98
C SER A 69 -7.91 0.10 -2.61
N THR A 70 -7.91 0.00 -3.95
CA THR A 70 -7.31 -1.12 -4.70
C THR A 70 -5.83 -1.37 -4.34
N HIS A 71 -5.01 -0.32 -4.31
CA HIS A 71 -3.61 -0.40 -3.93
C HIS A 71 -3.44 -0.77 -2.44
N MET A 72 -4.29 -0.22 -1.57
CA MET A 72 -4.25 -0.54 -0.13
C MET A 72 -4.57 -2.01 0.13
N TYR A 73 -5.58 -2.56 -0.55
CA TYR A 73 -5.94 -3.97 -0.41
C TYR A 73 -4.88 -4.90 -0.98
N ASP A 74 -4.19 -4.51 -2.05
CA ASP A 74 -3.04 -5.27 -2.57
C ASP A 74 -1.95 -5.41 -1.48
N VAL A 75 -1.59 -4.31 -0.82
CA VAL A 75 -0.65 -4.34 0.33
C VAL A 75 -1.13 -5.28 1.44
N VAL A 76 -2.42 -5.19 1.82
CA VAL A 76 -2.98 -6.03 2.89
C VAL A 76 -3.00 -7.50 2.51
N VAL A 77 -3.42 -7.87 1.31
CA VAL A 77 -3.47 -9.27 0.87
C VAL A 77 -2.07 -9.90 0.90
N LYS A 78 -1.05 -9.14 0.51
CA LYS A 78 0.35 -9.61 0.50
C LYS A 78 1.04 -9.55 1.87
N ASN A 79 0.46 -8.84 2.84
CA ASN A 79 1.04 -8.62 4.17
C ASN A 79 -0.04 -8.70 5.27
N ARG A 80 -0.88 -9.74 5.21
CA ARG A 80 -2.14 -9.85 5.96
C ARG A 80 -1.99 -9.69 7.48
N ASP A 81 -0.87 -10.16 8.03
CA ASP A 81 -0.62 -10.08 9.47
C ASP A 81 -0.06 -8.71 9.92
N HIS A 82 0.35 -7.86 8.98
CA HIS A 82 1.08 -6.62 9.25
C HIS A 82 0.29 -5.36 8.89
N PHE A 83 -0.64 -5.45 7.92
CA PHE A 83 -1.40 -4.30 7.45
C PHE A 83 -2.91 -4.54 7.52
N LYS A 84 -3.65 -3.46 7.78
CA LYS A 84 -5.11 -3.42 7.69
C LYS A 84 -5.57 -2.13 7.01
N VAL A 85 -6.72 -2.20 6.34
CA VAL A 85 -7.43 -1.00 5.89
C VAL A 85 -8.50 -0.67 6.92
N VAL A 86 -8.55 0.59 7.37
CA VAL A 86 -9.58 1.11 8.26
C VAL A 86 -10.29 2.27 7.58
N ASP A 87 -11.57 2.44 7.86
CA ASP A 87 -12.32 3.63 7.49
C ASP A 87 -11.97 4.77 8.48
N LEU A 88 -11.62 5.96 7.98
CA LEU A 88 -11.40 7.18 8.80
C LEU A 88 -12.68 7.99 9.00
#